data_AF-A0A932L6D6-F1
#
_entry.id   AF-A0A932L6D6-F1
#
_cell.length_a   1.000
_cell.length_b   1.000
_cell.length_c   1.000
_cell.angle_alpha   90.00
_cell.angle_beta   90.00
_cell.angle_gamma   90.00
#
_symmetry.space_group_name_H-M   'P 1'
#
loop_
_entity.id
_entity.type
_entity.pdbx_description
1 polymer ?
#
loop_
_entity_poly.entity_id
_entity_poly.type
_entity_poly.pdbx_seq_one_letter_code
_entity_poly.pdbx_strand_id
1 'polypeptide(L)'
;FFQALNSNEIRIVDGNAMVKNLVARAHPDASPVLVGFTDTDDVLSGQADGEPIDMIFPDPDSLGTLVVPSTVGVIKRAPHPATAKRLVDYLVGSEVESQLVRGRAGYMPIRPHATGDEIVSDKQAIRAMKVSYASLLEQLEPSSRWTREHFHP
;
A
#
# COMPACT_ATOMS: atom_id res chain seq x y z
N PHE A 1 -2.57 18.43 -11.56
CA PHE A 1 -1.91 17.11 -11.59
C PHE A 1 -2.85 16.03 -12.16
N PHE A 2 -3.89 15.59 -11.46
CA PHE A 2 -4.73 14.44 -11.91
C PHE A 2 -5.41 14.62 -13.28
N GLN A 3 -5.78 15.84 -13.67
CA GLN A 3 -6.26 16.10 -15.03
C GLN A 3 -5.19 15.80 -16.11
N ALA A 4 -3.93 16.15 -15.85
CA ALA A 4 -2.82 15.83 -16.75
C ALA A 4 -2.52 14.33 -16.75
N LEU A 5 -2.68 13.65 -15.60
CA LEU A 5 -2.59 12.19 -15.54
C LEU A 5 -3.67 11.55 -16.42
N ASN A 6 -4.90 12.05 -16.37
CA ASN A 6 -6.00 11.61 -17.24
C ASN A 6 -5.70 11.84 -18.73
N SER A 7 -5.00 12.91 -19.07
CA SER A 7 -4.60 13.18 -20.46
C SER A 7 -3.53 12.19 -20.99
N ASN A 8 -2.91 11.37 -20.13
CA ASN A 8 -1.93 10.36 -20.53
C ASN A 8 -2.56 8.99 -20.86
N GLU A 9 -3.86 8.95 -21.19
CA GLU A 9 -4.57 7.71 -21.58
C GLU A 9 -4.41 6.56 -20.58
N ILE A 10 -4.45 6.89 -19.28
CA ILE A 10 -4.35 5.89 -18.21
C ILE A 10 -5.49 4.87 -18.28
N ARG A 11 -5.24 3.66 -17.78
CA ARG A 11 -6.26 2.64 -17.62
C ARG A 11 -6.68 2.55 -16.16
N ILE A 12 -7.97 2.71 -15.91
CA ILE A 12 -8.58 2.41 -14.60
C ILE A 12 -9.02 0.96 -14.63
N VAL A 13 -8.56 0.18 -13.64
CA VAL A 13 -8.76 -1.28 -13.62
C VAL A 13 -9.32 -1.74 -12.29
N ASP A 14 -9.86 -2.97 -12.28
CA ASP A 14 -10.56 -3.55 -11.14
C ASP A 14 -9.58 -4.11 -10.08
N GLY A 15 -8.87 -3.19 -9.43
CA GLY A 15 -8.02 -3.48 -8.27
C GLY A 15 -6.52 -3.59 -8.54
N ASN A 16 -5.76 -3.61 -7.44
CA ASN A 16 -4.29 -3.57 -7.41
C ASN A 16 -3.65 -4.77 -8.13
N ALA A 17 -4.10 -6.00 -7.85
CA ALA A 17 -3.63 -7.21 -8.54
C ALA A 17 -3.78 -7.14 -10.07
N MET A 18 -4.81 -6.46 -10.58
CA MET A 18 -4.98 -6.27 -12.03
C MET A 18 -3.91 -5.34 -12.61
N VAL A 19 -3.57 -4.25 -11.91
CA VAL A 19 -2.46 -3.37 -12.30
C VAL A 19 -1.17 -4.18 -12.42
N LYS A 20 -0.85 -4.95 -11.39
CA LYS A 20 0.32 -5.84 -11.33
C LYS A 20 0.33 -6.84 -12.50
N ASN A 21 -0.80 -7.50 -12.77
CA ASN A 21 -0.92 -8.47 -13.87
C ASN A 21 -0.72 -7.83 -15.25
N LEU A 22 -1.23 -6.62 -15.47
CA LEU A 22 -1.08 -5.91 -16.75
C LEU A 22 0.36 -5.51 -17.01
N VAL A 23 1.07 -5.06 -15.98
CA VAL A 23 2.51 -4.75 -16.07
C VAL A 23 3.33 -6.01 -16.31
N ALA A 24 3.09 -7.09 -15.55
CA ALA A 24 3.80 -8.37 -15.69
C ALA A 24 3.65 -9.01 -17.08
N ARG A 25 2.53 -8.75 -17.75
CA ARG A 25 2.18 -9.30 -19.08
C ARG A 25 2.44 -8.32 -20.21
N ALA A 26 3.07 -7.18 -19.94
CA ALA A 26 3.39 -6.19 -20.96
C ALA A 26 4.16 -6.84 -22.13
N HIS A 27 3.64 -6.67 -23.35
CA HIS A 27 4.24 -7.20 -24.56
C HIS A 27 4.37 -6.09 -25.61
N PRO A 28 5.51 -5.97 -26.32
CA PRO A 28 5.74 -4.92 -27.32
C PRO A 28 4.74 -4.92 -28.48
N ASP A 29 4.23 -6.10 -28.84
CA ASP A 29 3.28 -6.27 -29.95
C ASP A 29 1.82 -5.99 -29.58
N ALA A 30 1.56 -5.52 -28.35
CA ALA A 30 0.24 -5.14 -27.86
C ALA A 30 0.19 -3.63 -27.54
N SER A 31 -0.85 -3.19 -26.84
CA SER A 31 -0.85 -1.91 -26.13
C SER A 31 -0.49 -2.18 -24.66
N PRO A 32 0.81 -2.27 -24.29
CA PRO A 32 1.22 -2.67 -22.96
C PRO A 32 0.97 -1.57 -21.93
N VAL A 33 0.68 -1.98 -20.68
CA VAL A 33 0.83 -1.10 -19.52
C VAL A 33 2.23 -1.32 -18.99
N LEU A 34 3.11 -0.32 -19.10
CA LEU A 34 4.51 -0.45 -18.67
C LEU A 34 4.72 -0.06 -17.20
N VAL A 35 3.83 0.76 -16.65
CA VAL A 35 3.89 1.25 -15.28
C VAL A 35 2.48 1.39 -14.73
N GLY A 36 2.31 1.16 -13.44
CA GLY A 36 1.04 1.34 -12.75
C GLY A 36 1.22 1.59 -11.25
N PHE A 37 0.23 2.21 -10.62
CA PHE A 37 0.17 2.39 -9.18
C PHE A 37 -0.58 1.23 -8.54
N THR A 38 0.03 0.56 -7.56
CA THR A 38 -0.51 -0.61 -6.88
C THR A 38 0.09 -0.72 -5.47
N ASP A 39 -0.51 -1.57 -4.64
CA ASP A 39 0.01 -1.87 -3.31
C ASP A 39 1.25 -2.80 -3.36
N THR A 40 2.12 -2.65 -2.36
CA THR A 40 3.40 -3.34 -2.23
C THR A 40 3.25 -4.87 -2.21
N ASP A 41 2.22 -5.40 -1.55
CA ASP A 41 2.02 -6.84 -1.36
C ASP A 41 1.70 -7.56 -2.66
N ASP A 42 0.95 -6.93 -3.58
CA ASP A 42 0.69 -7.47 -4.91
C ASP A 42 1.98 -7.64 -5.73
N VAL A 43 2.89 -6.67 -5.67
CA VAL A 43 4.17 -6.74 -6.38
C VAL A 43 5.07 -7.80 -5.76
N LEU A 44 5.19 -7.84 -4.43
CA LEU A 44 5.97 -8.86 -3.73
C LEU A 44 5.44 -10.27 -4.00
N SER A 45 4.11 -10.43 -4.06
CA SER A 45 3.47 -11.68 -4.41
C SER A 45 3.79 -12.10 -5.85
N GLY A 46 3.76 -11.18 -6.82
CA GLY A 46 4.14 -11.47 -8.20
C GLY A 46 5.63 -11.83 -8.35
N GLN A 47 6.51 -11.11 -7.66
CA GLN A 47 7.94 -11.43 -7.62
C GLN A 47 8.22 -12.82 -7.02
N ALA A 48 7.49 -13.20 -5.96
CA ALA A 48 7.59 -14.54 -5.37
C ALA A 48 7.15 -15.65 -6.35
N ASP A 49 6.22 -15.34 -7.27
CA ASP A 49 5.80 -16.23 -8.34
C ASP A 49 6.70 -16.18 -9.60
N GLY A 50 7.76 -15.35 -9.58
CA GLY A 50 8.70 -15.21 -10.69
C GLY A 50 8.20 -14.33 -11.84
N GLU A 51 7.20 -13.49 -11.61
CA GLU A 51 6.73 -12.53 -12.62
C GLU A 51 7.80 -11.45 -12.89
N PRO A 52 7.96 -11.00 -14.16
CA PRO A 52 9.00 -10.06 -14.56
C PRO A 52 8.62 -8.61 -14.24
N ILE A 53 8.47 -8.30 -12.95
CA ILE A 53 8.05 -6.98 -12.45
C ILE A 53 9.00 -6.46 -11.38
N ASP A 54 9.07 -5.13 -11.28
CA ASP A 54 9.83 -4.45 -10.24
C ASP A 54 8.98 -3.35 -9.57
N MET A 55 9.43 -2.89 -8.41
CA MET A 55 8.76 -1.90 -7.58
C MET A 55 9.62 -0.67 -7.40
N ILE A 56 9.01 0.51 -7.52
CA ILE A 56 9.65 1.80 -7.23
C ILE A 56 8.76 2.57 -6.25
N PHE A 57 9.35 3.00 -5.14
CA PHE A 57 8.69 3.89 -4.20
C PHE A 57 8.75 5.34 -4.70
N PRO A 58 7.60 6.04 -4.84
CA PRO A 58 7.56 7.38 -5.41
C PRO A 58 8.08 8.46 -4.44
N ASP A 59 8.51 9.58 -5.03
CA ASP A 59 8.89 10.81 -4.34
C ASP A 59 9.97 10.72 -3.24
N PRO A 60 11.05 9.90 -3.39
CA PRO A 60 12.08 9.79 -2.36
C PRO A 60 12.79 11.11 -2.05
N ASP A 61 12.86 12.02 -3.03
CA ASP A 61 13.50 13.33 -2.89
C ASP A 61 12.51 14.47 -2.57
N SER A 62 11.21 14.20 -2.54
CA SER A 62 10.14 15.21 -2.41
C SER A 62 9.25 14.93 -1.19
N LEU A 63 7.96 14.69 -1.40
CA LEU A 63 6.97 14.48 -0.34
C LEU A 63 7.21 13.20 0.45
N GLY A 64 7.85 12.19 -0.14
CA GLY A 64 7.93 10.83 0.36
C GLY A 64 6.77 9.95 -0.12
N THR A 65 6.94 8.64 0.03
CA THR A 65 5.92 7.65 -0.32
C THR A 65 4.80 7.62 0.73
N LEU A 66 3.55 7.60 0.30
CA LEU A 66 2.42 7.38 1.21
C LEU A 66 2.50 5.96 1.80
N VAL A 67 2.67 5.85 3.11
CA VAL A 67 2.63 4.58 3.84
C VAL A 67 1.28 4.46 4.53
N VAL A 68 0.55 3.38 4.23
CA VAL A 68 -0.77 3.10 4.81
C VAL A 68 -0.63 1.99 5.86
N PRO A 69 -0.89 2.27 7.15
CA PRO A 69 -0.75 1.27 8.20
C PRO A 69 -1.98 0.37 8.25
N SER A 70 -1.78 -0.90 8.61
CA SER A 70 -2.88 -1.76 9.03
C SER A 70 -3.27 -1.46 10.47
N THR A 71 -4.57 -1.42 10.73
CA THR A 71 -5.10 -1.11 12.07
C THR A 71 -6.00 -2.22 12.57
N VAL A 72 -5.99 -2.42 13.89
CA VAL A 72 -6.96 -3.26 14.60
C VAL A 72 -7.56 -2.48 15.75
N GLY A 73 -8.86 -2.62 15.98
CA GLY A 73 -9.58 -1.88 17.03
C GLY A 73 -10.68 -2.71 17.69
N VAL A 74 -10.98 -2.39 18.95
CA VAL A 74 -12.11 -2.99 19.67
C VAL A 74 -13.36 -2.12 19.46
N ILE A 75 -14.43 -2.74 18.97
CA ILE A 75 -15.70 -2.04 18.75
C ILE A 75 -16.29 -1.57 20.09
N LYS A 76 -16.79 -0.33 20.12
CA LYS A 76 -17.47 0.22 21.30
C LYS A 76 -18.68 -0.64 21.65
N ARG A 77 -18.78 -1.07 22.92
CA ARG A 77 -19.81 -1.99 23.44
C ARG A 77 -19.75 -3.40 22.84
N ALA A 78 -18.56 -3.88 22.45
CA ALA A 78 -18.37 -5.28 22.07
C ALA A 78 -18.94 -6.23 23.15
N PRO A 79 -19.63 -7.33 22.76
CA PRO A 79 -20.25 -8.26 23.73
C PRO A 79 -19.23 -8.94 24.64
N HIS A 80 -17.97 -9.03 24.20
CA HIS A 80 -16.87 -9.65 24.94
C HIS A 80 -15.62 -8.75 24.95
N PRO A 81 -15.62 -7.63 25.69
CA PRO A 81 -14.57 -6.61 25.60
C PRO A 81 -13.20 -7.13 26.07
N ALA A 82 -13.18 -7.97 27.12
CA ALA A 82 -11.94 -8.57 27.61
C ALA A 82 -11.30 -9.53 26.60
N THR A 83 -12.12 -10.37 25.93
CA THR A 83 -11.64 -11.29 24.89
C THR A 83 -11.16 -10.53 23.65
N ALA A 84 -11.89 -9.50 23.23
CA ALA A 84 -11.47 -8.63 22.12
C ALA A 84 -10.14 -7.95 22.41
N LYS A 85 -9.94 -7.43 23.63
CA LYS A 85 -8.66 -6.85 24.05
C LYS A 85 -7.53 -7.88 23.99
N ARG A 86 -7.74 -9.10 24.50
CA ARG A 86 -6.72 -10.17 24.43
C ARG A 86 -6.33 -10.52 22.99
N LEU A 87 -7.29 -10.51 22.07
CA LEU A 87 -7.02 -10.72 20.64
C LEU A 87 -6.18 -9.57 20.06
N VAL A 88 -6.54 -8.32 20.36
CA VAL A 88 -5.76 -7.15 19.93
C VAL A 88 -4.34 -7.22 20.48
N ASP A 89 -4.17 -7.47 21.79
CA ASP A 89 -2.86 -7.59 22.43
C ASP A 89 -2.00 -8.68 21.78
N TYR A 90 -2.61 -9.80 21.35
CA TYR A 90 -1.92 -10.86 20.61
C TYR A 90 -1.54 -10.42 19.19
N LEU A 91 -2.48 -9.86 18.41
CA LEU A 91 -2.26 -9.46 17.02
C LEU A 91 -1.19 -8.38 16.88
N VAL A 92 -1.12 -7.45 17.84
CA VAL A 92 -0.08 -6.42 17.84
C VAL A 92 1.24 -6.93 18.39
N GLY A 93 1.32 -8.13 18.95
CA GLY A 93 2.53 -8.69 19.57
C GLY A 93 3.72 -8.88 18.60
N SER A 94 4.94 -8.93 19.13
CA SER A 94 6.17 -9.04 18.33
C SER A 94 6.25 -10.33 17.50
N GLU A 95 5.67 -11.42 18.01
CA GLU A 95 5.62 -12.70 17.29
C GLU A 95 4.76 -12.59 16.03
N VAL A 96 3.56 -12.00 16.14
CA VAL A 96 2.67 -11.80 15.00
C VAL A 96 3.26 -10.81 14.00
N GLU A 97 3.86 -9.71 14.47
CA GLU A 97 4.59 -8.78 13.61
C GLU A 97 5.71 -9.49 12.82
N SER A 98 6.52 -10.31 13.48
CA SER A 98 7.59 -11.08 12.82
C SER A 98 7.06 -12.07 11.77
N GLN A 99 5.85 -12.59 11.96
CA GLN A 99 5.19 -13.44 10.97
C GLN A 99 4.65 -12.62 9.80
N LEU A 100 4.09 -11.43 10.03
CA LEU A 100 3.61 -10.53 8.99
C LEU A 100 4.74 -10.00 8.11
N VAL A 101 5.87 -9.64 8.71
CA VAL A 101 7.07 -9.17 7.99
C VAL A 101 7.67 -10.27 7.11
N ARG A 102 7.78 -11.49 7.63
CA ARG A 102 8.29 -12.66 6.86
C ARG A 102 7.27 -13.24 5.89
N GLY A 103 6.01 -12.86 6.02
CA GLY A 103 4.93 -13.33 5.19
C GLY A 103 5.08 -12.87 3.75
N ARG A 104 4.33 -13.52 2.85
CA ARG A 104 4.35 -13.22 1.40
C ARG A 104 3.99 -11.76 1.07
N ALA A 105 3.13 -11.15 1.88
CA ALA A 105 2.74 -9.75 1.75
C ALA A 105 3.85 -8.77 2.16
N GLY A 106 4.89 -9.22 2.88
CA GLY A 106 6.06 -8.42 3.24
C GLY A 106 5.72 -7.13 4.00
N TYR A 107 4.90 -7.24 5.04
CA TYR A 107 4.51 -6.08 5.83
C TYR A 107 5.73 -5.35 6.42
N MET A 108 5.66 -4.03 6.47
CA MET A 108 6.68 -3.25 7.15
C MET A 108 6.48 -3.30 8.66
N PRO A 109 7.56 -3.48 9.45
CA PRO A 109 7.47 -3.46 10.90
C PRO A 109 7.08 -2.07 11.40
N ILE A 110 6.24 -2.01 12.43
CA ILE A 110 5.87 -0.75 13.10
C ILE A 110 6.73 -0.52 14.35
N ARG A 111 7.29 -1.60 14.92
CA ARG A 111 8.29 -1.48 15.97
C ARG A 111 9.61 -1.02 15.36
N PRO A 112 10.28 0.00 15.93
CA PRO A 112 11.58 0.42 15.46
C PRO A 112 12.58 -0.72 15.70
N HIS A 113 12.94 -1.45 14.64
CA HIS A 113 14.16 -2.23 14.61
C HIS A 113 15.32 -1.24 14.41
N ALA A 114 15.67 -0.50 15.47
CA ALA A 114 16.85 0.35 15.60
C ALA A 114 17.39 0.98 14.29
N THR A 115 16.90 2.17 13.91
CA THR A 115 17.67 3.40 13.53
C THR A 115 16.82 4.39 12.68
N GLY A 116 16.43 5.53 13.26
CA GLY A 116 16.02 6.73 12.49
C GLY A 116 14.60 6.80 11.91
N ASP A 117 14.36 7.87 11.13
CA ASP A 117 13.12 8.19 10.38
C ASP A 117 12.87 7.26 9.17
N GLU A 118 13.68 6.21 9.01
CA GLU A 118 13.62 5.28 7.88
C GLU A 118 12.83 4.03 8.27
N ILE A 119 11.80 3.70 7.47
CA ILE A 119 11.18 2.39 7.53
C ILE A 119 12.06 1.45 6.70
N VAL A 120 12.91 0.69 7.37
CA VAL A 120 13.78 -0.30 6.74
C VAL A 120 12.97 -1.59 6.58
N SER A 121 12.58 -1.91 5.35
CA SER A 121 12.37 -3.30 4.95
C SER A 121 13.71 -3.88 4.51
N ASP A 122 13.94 -5.18 4.66
CA ASP A 122 15.19 -5.87 4.27
C ASP A 122 15.60 -5.65 2.79
N LYS A 123 14.77 -4.98 1.98
CA LYS A 123 14.97 -4.78 0.53
C LYS A 123 15.15 -3.32 0.11
N GLN A 124 14.61 -2.33 0.85
CA GLN A 124 14.75 -0.90 0.52
C GLN A 124 14.35 0.00 1.69
N ALA A 125 15.09 1.11 1.85
CA ALA A 125 14.73 2.20 2.76
C ALA A 125 13.66 3.09 2.10
N ILE A 126 12.59 3.38 2.84
CA ILE A 126 11.48 4.19 2.34
C ILE A 126 11.44 5.49 3.11
N ARG A 127 11.46 6.61 2.37
CA ARG A 127 11.13 7.92 2.93
C ARG A 127 9.61 8.04 3.00
N ALA A 128 9.05 7.82 4.19
CA ALA A 128 7.62 7.96 4.41
C ALA A 128 7.16 9.42 4.24
N MET A 129 6.02 9.61 3.59
CA MET A 129 5.37 10.91 3.48
C MET A 129 5.00 11.44 4.87
N LYS A 130 5.43 12.66 5.18
CA LYS A 130 5.12 13.30 6.47
C LYS A 130 3.67 13.83 6.43
N VAL A 131 2.72 12.97 6.78
CA VAL A 131 1.29 13.30 6.75
C VAL A 131 0.56 12.82 8.00
N SER A 132 -0.46 13.57 8.42
CA SER A 132 -1.40 13.17 9.47
C SER A 132 -2.52 12.33 8.87
N TYR A 133 -2.74 11.12 9.37
CA TYR A 133 -3.87 10.29 8.94
C TYR A 133 -5.23 10.93 9.25
N ALA A 134 -5.32 11.73 10.32
CA ALA A 134 -6.54 12.49 10.63
C ALA A 134 -6.81 13.54 9.56
N SER A 135 -5.77 14.25 9.09
CA SER A 135 -5.90 15.23 8.02
C SER A 135 -6.17 14.57 6.66
N LEU A 136 -5.65 13.36 6.41
CA LEU A 136 -6.01 12.57 5.22
C LEU A 136 -7.50 12.20 5.23
N LEU A 137 -8.03 11.82 6.39
CA LEU A 137 -9.44 11.46 6.52
C LEU A 137 -10.37 12.64 6.15
N GLU A 138 -9.99 13.87 6.48
CA GLU A 138 -10.73 15.08 6.08
C GLU A 138 -10.85 15.23 4.56
N GLN A 139 -9.90 14.65 3.81
CA GLN A 139 -9.87 14.69 2.34
C GLN A 139 -10.53 13.47 1.68
N LEU A 140 -10.93 12.45 2.44
CA LEU A 140 -11.45 11.20 1.89
C LEU A 140 -12.70 11.44 1.03
N GLU A 141 -13.68 12.20 1.54
CA GLU A 141 -14.92 12.46 0.82
C GLU A 141 -14.72 13.35 -0.43
N PRO A 142 -14.03 14.51 -0.34
CA PRO A 142 -13.70 15.32 -1.52
C PRO A 142 -12.93 14.54 -2.59
N SER A 143 -11.89 13.80 -2.20
CA SER A 143 -11.08 13.01 -3.15
C SER A 143 -11.89 11.88 -3.79
N SER A 144 -12.67 11.14 -3.01
CA SER A 144 -13.52 10.05 -3.51
C SER A 144 -14.55 10.54 -4.53
N ARG A 145 -15.17 11.71 -4.26
CA ARG A 145 -16.12 12.32 -5.19
C ARG A 145 -15.43 12.76 -6.47
N TRP A 146 -14.32 13.47 -6.36
CA TRP A 146 -13.57 13.94 -7.52
C TRP A 146 -13.12 12.77 -8.39
N THR A 147 -12.53 11.73 -7.79
CA THR A 147 -12.12 10.50 -8.48
C THR A 147 -13.29 9.86 -9.22
N ARG A 148 -14.46 9.71 -8.59
CA ARG A 148 -15.65 9.13 -9.24
C ARG A 148 -16.15 9.94 -10.43
N GLU A 149 -15.98 11.26 -10.40
CA GLU A 149 -16.43 12.15 -11.48
C GLU A 149 -15.44 12.16 -12.66
N HIS A 150 -14.16 11.88 -12.43
CA HIS A 150 -13.08 12.10 -13.40
C HIS A 150 -12.32 10.84 -13.85
N PHE A 151 -12.33 9.77 -13.06
CA PHE A 151 -11.70 8.49 -13.41
C PHE A 151 -12.80 7.47 -13.71
N HIS A 152 -12.93 7.11 -14.99
CA HIS A 152 -13.88 6.12 -15.48
C HIS A 152 -13.12 4.94 -16.12
N PRO A 153 -13.61 3.70 -15.98
CA PRO A 153 -13.06 2.54 -16.68
C PRO A 153 -13.21 2.66 -18.21
#